data_AF-A0A8J5MJP2-F1
#
_entry.id   AF-A0A8J5MJP2-F1
#
_cell.length_a   1.000
_cell.length_b   1.000
_cell.length_c   1.000
_cell.angle_alpha   90.00
_cell.angle_beta   90.00
_cell.angle_gamma   90.00
#
_symmetry.space_group_name_H-M   'P 1'
#
loop_
_entity.id
_entity.type
_entity.pdbx_description
1 polymer ?
#
loop_
_entity_poly.entity_id
_entity_poly.type
_entity_poly.pdbx_seq_one_letter_code
_entity_poly.pdbx_strand_id
1 'polypeptide(L)'
;MKILSRRLLTRENFICYRNLLMSKNHTLYRMNSSYRERDLQPKRVAVTQMTASRDKDINFKTCVDLVERAARSGAQMVFLPEACDYIAESKEESVQLAESIHGPLVAKYRELAASTHVWLSLGGLHIKNEGEDKISNTHLMIDDRGMIVSSYSKVHLFSVHIPERNLHLEEKTYVSAGGSIRPPVSTPVGQVALSICYDMRFPEMSLIQRKLGAQILTFPSAFTVTTGLAHWEALLRVRAIETQCYVVAAAQTGQHNIKRSSYGHAMIVDPWGAVVCQVSEGTNFALADINLEYLETIRQEMPVLSHRRLDLYHVNDVQLPDSSRICDLYPFPSPYISYQFGTVAVPGSCVFLKSRLSQAFVNKKPLVPGHILVTSERPAKRLVELQVPEISDLAQLTQKALEVVMCQYKPESCQIAIQDGPAAGQTIDHIHIHIVPQSSAPTQKLQGHEEDFVSQWRDTTEMEEEAGQLRGVAMQILPGLSNTVSGISDDVEVPDPRCPQSFQFGSVKVPSGCVFVKTKHSCAFVAPNPVLPGRFRKASADQLTDLFLSVQSAQHLVETSQNADSSTIVLLENSHSSQADQLQYLQLHAHIIPRTEGDLTNSDDIYDSILSHYQQCSEWTFTEQLLALAGQLRSL
;
A
#
# COMPACT_ATOMS: atom_id res chain seq x y z
N MET A 1 -21.16 -49.24 52.12
CA MET A 1 -20.22 -48.42 51.34
C MET A 1 -20.77 -46.99 51.28
N LYS A 2 -20.48 -46.02 52.15
CA LYS A 2 -19.21 -45.70 52.82
C LYS A 2 -18.02 -45.86 51.87
N ILE A 3 -17.46 -44.70 51.52
CA ILE A 3 -16.02 -44.45 51.45
C ILE A 3 -15.33 -44.78 50.11
N LEU A 4 -14.56 -43.77 49.67
CA LEU A 4 -13.62 -43.70 48.54
C LEU A 4 -14.28 -43.37 47.18
N SER A 5 -14.04 -42.24 46.53
CA SER A 5 -12.93 -41.30 46.67
C SER A 5 -13.31 -39.93 46.08
N ARG A 6 -13.49 -38.98 46.99
CA ARG A 6 -13.51 -37.53 46.78
C ARG A 6 -12.08 -36.99 46.62
N ARG A 7 -11.22 -37.68 45.87
CA ARG A 7 -9.82 -37.29 45.61
C ARG A 7 -9.42 -37.74 44.21
N LEU A 8 -8.96 -36.79 43.39
CA LEU A 8 -8.39 -36.87 42.02
C LEU A 8 -9.15 -36.04 40.97
N LEU A 9 -9.46 -34.78 41.30
CA LEU A 9 -9.53 -33.72 40.30
C LEU A 9 -8.23 -32.90 40.42
N THR A 10 -7.14 -33.45 39.90
CA THR A 10 -5.95 -32.66 39.59
C THR A 10 -6.16 -31.96 38.25
N ARG A 11 -5.74 -30.69 38.19
CA ARG A 11 -5.79 -29.78 37.03
C ARG A 11 -5.19 -30.36 35.74
N GLU A 12 -4.41 -31.45 35.83
CA GLU A 12 -3.66 -32.05 34.74
C GLU A 12 -4.54 -32.87 33.77
N ASN A 13 -5.65 -33.46 34.23
CA ASN A 13 -6.48 -34.32 33.36
C ASN A 13 -7.41 -33.54 32.41
N PHE A 14 -7.69 -32.26 32.70
CA PHE A 14 -8.51 -31.42 31.81
C PHE A 14 -7.72 -30.95 30.57
N ILE A 15 -6.40 -30.79 30.71
CA ILE A 15 -5.51 -30.41 29.60
C ILE A 15 -5.33 -31.60 28.64
N CYS A 16 -5.21 -32.82 29.19
CA CYS A 16 -5.05 -34.04 28.39
C CYS A 16 -6.30 -34.35 27.55
N TYR A 17 -7.51 -34.15 28.10
CA TYR A 17 -8.76 -34.39 27.36
C TYR A 17 -9.01 -33.34 26.25
N ARG A 18 -8.59 -32.09 26.45
CA ARG A 18 -8.68 -31.04 25.41
C ARG A 18 -7.72 -31.30 24.25
N ASN A 19 -6.51 -31.77 24.53
CA ASN A 19 -5.54 -32.13 23.48
C ASN A 19 -5.98 -33.38 22.69
N LEU A 20 -6.66 -34.34 23.32
CA LEU A 20 -7.15 -35.55 22.65
C LEU A 20 -8.34 -35.27 21.70
N LEU A 21 -9.21 -34.33 22.05
CA LEU A 21 -10.34 -33.91 21.20
C LEU A 21 -9.88 -33.04 20.01
N MET A 22 -8.90 -32.16 20.21
CA MET A 22 -8.30 -31.37 19.13
C MET A 22 -7.48 -32.22 18.16
N SER A 23 -6.76 -33.23 18.66
CA SER A 23 -6.03 -34.23 17.86
C SER A 23 -6.97 -35.05 16.95
N LYS A 24 -8.16 -35.42 17.43
CA LYS A 24 -9.14 -36.20 16.63
C LYS A 24 -9.74 -35.41 15.48
N ASN A 25 -10.00 -34.11 15.65
CA ASN A 25 -10.47 -33.26 14.55
C ASN A 25 -9.39 -33.05 13.49
N HIS A 26 -8.12 -32.97 13.89
CA HIS A 26 -6.99 -32.90 12.95
C HIS A 26 -6.77 -34.19 12.14
N THR A 27 -7.19 -35.35 12.68
CA THR A 27 -7.03 -36.64 12.02
C THR A 27 -8.13 -36.89 10.97
N LEU A 28 -9.32 -36.31 11.14
CA LEU A 28 -10.44 -36.45 10.21
C LEU A 28 -10.28 -35.66 8.90
N TYR A 29 -9.42 -34.64 8.86
CA TYR A 29 -9.13 -33.87 7.64
C TYR A 29 -7.99 -34.44 6.77
N ARG A 30 -7.43 -35.60 7.14
CA ARG A 30 -6.34 -36.24 6.39
C ARG A 30 -6.79 -37.26 5.34
N MET A 31 -8.09 -37.41 5.10
CA MET A 31 -8.65 -38.32 4.10
C MET A 31 -9.53 -37.56 3.11
N ASN A 32 -8.90 -36.90 2.14
CA ASN A 32 -9.35 -36.74 0.74
C ASN A 32 -8.54 -35.64 0.06
N SER A 33 -7.35 -35.97 -0.44
CA SER A 33 -6.74 -35.24 -1.54
C SER A 33 -5.67 -36.11 -2.19
N SER A 34 -6.08 -36.90 -3.17
CA SER A 34 -5.19 -37.53 -4.14
C SER A 34 -5.06 -36.59 -5.34
N TYR A 35 -4.35 -35.48 -5.19
CA TYR A 35 -3.99 -34.58 -6.30
C TYR A 35 -2.55 -34.06 -6.15
N ARG A 36 -1.68 -34.57 -7.04
CA ARG A 36 -0.35 -34.06 -7.45
C ARG A 36 0.66 -33.67 -6.34
N GLU A 37 1.38 -34.68 -5.88
CA GLU A 37 2.57 -34.63 -5.00
C GLU A 37 3.86 -34.04 -5.65
N ARG A 38 3.74 -33.22 -6.69
CA ARG A 38 4.90 -32.58 -7.34
C ARG A 38 4.85 -31.07 -7.11
N ASP A 39 5.74 -30.58 -6.25
CA ASP A 39 6.19 -29.17 -6.08
C ASP A 39 5.57 -28.26 -5.01
N LEU A 40 5.08 -28.77 -3.86
CA LEU A 40 4.83 -27.91 -2.69
C LEU A 40 5.71 -28.33 -1.51
N GLN A 41 6.92 -27.76 -1.43
CA GLN A 41 7.66 -27.76 -0.17
C GLN A 41 6.76 -27.12 0.91
N PRO A 42 6.62 -27.74 2.10
CA PRO A 42 5.80 -27.17 3.16
C PRO A 42 6.32 -25.79 3.53
N LYS A 43 5.42 -24.80 3.67
CA LYS A 43 5.72 -23.43 4.09
C LYS A 43 6.08 -23.39 5.59
N ARG A 44 7.22 -24.00 5.93
CA ARG A 44 7.65 -24.20 7.31
C ARG A 44 8.30 -22.95 7.86
N VAL A 45 7.86 -22.55 9.05
CA VAL A 45 8.40 -21.40 9.78
C VAL A 45 8.94 -21.84 11.14
N ALA A 46 9.90 -21.09 11.66
CA ALA A 46 10.38 -21.23 13.04
C ALA A 46 10.09 -19.96 13.84
N VAL A 47 9.35 -20.12 14.95
CA VAL A 47 9.21 -19.06 15.97
C VAL A 47 10.25 -19.31 17.05
N THR A 48 11.01 -18.27 17.40
CA THR A 48 12.11 -18.41 18.36
C THR A 48 11.82 -17.72 19.69
N GLN A 49 12.54 -18.16 20.71
CA GLN A 49 12.53 -17.62 22.04
C GLN A 49 13.95 -17.52 22.57
N MET A 50 14.32 -16.40 23.20
CA MET A 50 15.63 -16.22 23.80
C MET A 50 15.59 -15.36 25.07
N THR A 51 16.69 -15.33 25.81
CA THR A 51 16.92 -14.39 26.91
C THR A 51 18.08 -13.47 26.53
N ALA A 52 17.78 -12.34 25.90
CA ALA A 52 18.82 -11.37 25.54
C ALA A 52 19.41 -10.68 26.79
N SER A 53 20.70 -10.39 26.74
CA SER A 53 21.45 -9.62 27.74
C SER A 53 21.94 -8.29 27.16
N ARG A 54 22.77 -7.53 27.89
CA ARG A 54 23.46 -6.35 27.34
C ARG A 54 24.59 -6.70 26.35
N ASP A 55 25.06 -7.95 26.34
CA ASP A 55 26.17 -8.39 25.48
C ASP A 55 25.64 -8.84 24.10
N LYS A 56 25.87 -7.96 23.11
CA LYS A 56 25.43 -8.15 21.72
C LYS A 56 26.07 -9.37 21.06
N ASP A 57 27.31 -9.72 21.39
CA ASP A 57 27.99 -10.85 20.76
C ASP A 57 27.47 -12.18 21.31
N ILE A 58 27.15 -12.26 22.61
CA ILE A 58 26.48 -13.42 23.20
C ILE A 58 25.07 -13.59 22.61
N ASN A 59 24.32 -12.49 22.50
CA ASN A 59 22.97 -12.53 21.93
C ASN A 59 23.01 -12.95 20.45
N PHE A 60 23.92 -12.38 19.66
CA PHE A 60 24.10 -12.73 18.26
C PHE A 60 24.46 -14.21 18.09
N LYS A 61 25.41 -14.75 18.88
CA LYS A 61 25.73 -16.19 18.87
C LYS A 61 24.51 -17.07 19.17
N THR A 62 23.66 -16.63 20.09
CA THR A 62 22.41 -17.32 20.41
C THR A 62 21.44 -17.31 19.22
N CYS A 63 21.28 -16.17 18.56
CA CYS A 63 20.47 -16.06 17.35
C CYS A 63 21.01 -16.92 16.20
N VAL A 64 22.34 -16.97 16.02
CA VAL A 64 22.99 -17.85 15.03
C VAL A 64 22.63 -19.32 15.29
N ASP A 65 22.80 -19.81 16.52
CA ASP A 65 22.44 -21.20 16.87
C ASP A 65 20.95 -21.50 16.58
N LEU A 66 20.05 -20.60 16.98
CA LEU A 66 18.61 -20.75 16.73
C LEU A 66 18.29 -20.80 15.24
N VAL A 67 18.86 -19.87 14.45
CA VAL A 67 18.63 -19.78 12.99
C VAL A 67 19.20 -21.00 12.28
N GLU A 68 20.44 -21.40 12.57
CA GLU A 68 21.07 -22.56 11.92
C GLU A 68 20.36 -23.87 12.26
N ARG A 69 19.89 -24.05 13.50
CA ARG A 69 19.10 -25.23 13.88
C ARG A 69 17.72 -25.23 13.24
N ALA A 70 17.07 -24.07 13.15
CA ALA A 70 15.79 -23.93 12.47
C ALA A 70 15.91 -24.21 10.95
N ALA A 71 16.93 -23.65 10.30
CA ALA A 71 17.25 -23.88 8.89
C ALA A 71 17.50 -25.37 8.62
N ARG A 72 18.33 -26.04 9.45
CA ARG A 72 18.56 -27.50 9.37
C ARG A 72 17.28 -28.32 9.57
N SER A 73 16.28 -27.76 10.25
CA SER A 73 14.97 -28.39 10.46
C SER A 73 13.95 -28.07 9.34
N GLY A 74 14.40 -27.40 8.27
CA GLY A 74 13.62 -27.10 7.08
C GLY A 74 12.80 -25.82 7.15
N ALA A 75 13.06 -24.91 8.11
CA ALA A 75 12.39 -23.62 8.13
C ALA A 75 12.81 -22.76 6.93
N GLN A 76 11.84 -22.20 6.21
CA GLN A 76 12.05 -21.22 5.14
C GLN A 76 12.19 -19.80 5.68
N MET A 77 11.63 -19.57 6.88
CA MET A 77 11.65 -18.27 7.54
C MET A 77 11.74 -18.44 9.06
N VAL A 78 12.60 -17.65 9.70
CA VAL A 78 12.86 -17.66 11.14
C VAL A 78 12.48 -16.30 11.74
N PHE A 79 11.67 -16.32 12.80
CA PHE A 79 11.19 -15.14 13.50
C PHE A 79 11.93 -14.98 14.82
N LEU A 80 12.73 -13.93 14.94
CA LEU A 80 13.46 -13.53 16.15
C LEU A 80 12.65 -12.52 16.97
N PRO A 81 12.78 -12.52 18.30
CA PRO A 81 11.99 -11.64 19.17
C PRO A 81 12.39 -10.17 19.09
N GLU A 82 11.56 -9.31 19.68
CA GLU A 82 11.92 -7.92 20.01
C GLU A 82 13.20 -7.92 20.87
N ALA A 83 14.06 -6.92 20.67
CA ALA A 83 15.30 -6.76 21.41
C ALA A 83 16.25 -7.98 21.31
N CYS A 84 16.29 -8.65 20.15
CA CYS A 84 17.22 -9.77 19.92
C CYS A 84 18.68 -9.31 19.76
N ASP A 85 18.91 -8.01 19.58
CA ASP A 85 20.23 -7.38 19.65
C ASP A 85 20.74 -7.29 21.09
N TYR A 86 19.99 -6.62 21.98
CA TYR A 86 20.34 -6.48 23.39
C TYR A 86 19.19 -6.00 24.27
N ILE A 87 19.36 -6.22 25.57
CA ILE A 87 18.53 -5.64 26.63
C ILE A 87 19.47 -4.93 27.62
N ALA A 88 19.46 -3.60 27.57
CA ALA A 88 20.31 -2.75 28.40
C ALA A 88 19.82 -2.65 29.86
N GLU A 89 20.71 -2.21 30.75
CA GLU A 89 20.41 -1.93 32.16
C GLU A 89 19.88 -0.51 32.39
N SER A 90 20.19 0.43 31.48
CA SER A 90 19.73 1.83 31.53
C SER A 90 19.35 2.36 30.14
N LYS A 91 18.69 3.53 30.13
CA LYS A 91 18.28 4.20 28.89
C LYS A 91 19.49 4.71 28.12
N GLU A 92 20.47 5.26 28.84
CA GLU A 92 21.72 5.82 28.30
C GLU A 92 22.57 4.71 27.66
N GLU A 93 22.67 3.56 28.32
CA GLU A 93 23.34 2.39 27.75
C GLU A 93 22.62 1.90 26.48
N SER A 94 21.29 1.92 26.45
CA SER A 94 20.54 1.56 25.24
C SER A 94 20.90 2.48 24.07
N VAL A 95 20.93 3.79 24.26
CA VAL A 95 21.32 4.72 23.19
C VAL A 95 22.77 4.49 22.72
N GLN A 96 23.68 4.12 23.64
CA GLN A 96 25.08 3.84 23.32
C GLN A 96 25.29 2.53 22.54
N LEU A 97 24.51 1.48 22.85
CA LEU A 97 24.64 0.16 22.20
C LEU A 97 23.96 0.08 20.83
N ALA A 98 22.98 0.97 20.58
CA ALA A 98 22.25 1.06 19.33
C ALA A 98 23.17 1.36 18.13
N GLU A 99 22.87 0.72 17.00
CA GLU A 99 23.61 0.89 15.76
C GLU A 99 22.68 1.47 14.68
N SER A 100 23.28 1.99 13.60
CA SER A 100 22.52 2.31 12.39
C SER A 100 21.92 1.04 11.77
N ILE A 101 20.86 1.18 10.97
CA ILE A 101 20.29 0.10 10.15
C ILE A 101 21.32 -0.51 9.17
N HIS A 102 22.38 0.24 8.83
CA HIS A 102 23.51 -0.24 8.03
C HIS A 102 24.73 -0.62 8.88
N GLY A 103 24.54 -0.76 10.20
CA GLY A 103 25.60 -1.07 11.16
C GLY A 103 26.11 -2.51 11.09
N PRO A 104 27.24 -2.78 11.78
CA PRO A 104 27.88 -4.09 11.79
C PRO A 104 26.97 -5.26 12.20
N LEU A 105 26.10 -5.09 13.19
CA LEU A 105 25.22 -6.17 13.65
C LEU A 105 24.19 -6.55 12.59
N VAL A 106 23.60 -5.57 11.90
CA VAL A 106 22.66 -5.84 10.81
C VAL A 106 23.39 -6.52 9.64
N ALA A 107 24.62 -6.11 9.32
CA ALA A 107 25.44 -6.78 8.32
C ALA A 107 25.66 -8.26 8.65
N LYS A 108 25.98 -8.61 9.91
CA LYS A 108 26.11 -10.00 10.36
C LYS A 108 24.82 -10.80 10.18
N TYR A 109 23.64 -10.23 10.45
CA TYR A 109 22.36 -10.90 10.21
C TYR A 109 22.04 -11.10 8.72
N ARG A 110 22.45 -10.16 7.85
CA ARG A 110 22.32 -10.29 6.40
C ARG A 110 23.17 -11.44 5.87
N GLU A 111 24.40 -11.56 6.35
CA GLU A 111 25.29 -12.69 6.04
C GLU A 111 24.72 -14.02 6.56
N LEU A 112 24.17 -14.03 7.79
CA LEU A 112 23.51 -15.21 8.35
C LEU A 112 22.32 -15.67 7.48
N ALA A 113 21.45 -14.75 7.06
CA ALA A 113 20.32 -15.07 6.17
C ALA A 113 20.81 -15.66 4.83
N ALA A 114 21.79 -15.01 4.20
CA ALA A 114 22.35 -15.44 2.92
C ALA A 114 23.05 -16.81 3.00
N SER A 115 23.80 -17.08 4.08
CA SER A 115 24.54 -18.33 4.26
C SER A 115 23.66 -19.52 4.65
N THR A 116 22.54 -19.26 5.33
CA THR A 116 21.59 -20.31 5.73
C THR A 116 20.43 -20.49 4.74
N HIS A 117 20.30 -19.60 3.74
CA HIS A 117 19.23 -19.57 2.75
C HIS A 117 17.83 -19.52 3.38
N VAL A 118 17.68 -18.77 4.47
CA VAL A 118 16.38 -18.55 5.14
C VAL A 118 16.08 -17.07 5.27
N TRP A 119 14.78 -16.75 5.23
CA TRP A 119 14.31 -15.42 5.53
C TRP A 119 14.37 -15.15 7.04
N LEU A 120 14.72 -13.93 7.43
CA LEU A 120 14.78 -13.52 8.83
C LEU A 120 13.80 -12.37 9.12
N SER A 121 12.98 -12.56 10.15
CA SER A 121 12.23 -11.49 10.81
C SER A 121 13.00 -11.10 12.08
N LEU A 122 13.66 -9.94 12.06
CA LEU A 122 14.35 -9.38 13.22
C LEU A 122 13.37 -8.52 13.98
N GLY A 123 12.78 -9.06 15.05
CA GLY A 123 11.53 -8.60 15.61
C GLY A 123 11.49 -7.25 16.33
N GLY A 124 12.57 -6.48 16.34
CA GLY A 124 12.62 -5.17 17.00
C GLY A 124 14.03 -4.83 17.46
N LEU A 125 14.89 -4.40 16.53
CA LEU A 125 16.23 -3.92 16.83
C LEU A 125 16.20 -2.48 17.30
N HIS A 126 17.14 -2.12 18.16
CA HIS A 126 17.38 -0.74 18.57
C HIS A 126 18.24 -0.03 17.52
N ILE A 127 17.58 0.71 16.62
CA ILE A 127 18.22 1.43 15.52
C ILE A 127 18.43 2.89 15.91
N LYS A 128 19.65 3.41 15.73
CA LYS A 128 19.96 4.81 15.98
C LYS A 128 19.32 5.70 14.91
N ASN A 129 18.60 6.74 15.33
CA ASN A 129 18.06 7.73 14.40
C ASN A 129 19.16 8.72 14.01
N GLU A 130 19.29 9.02 12.72
CA GLU A 130 20.26 10.02 12.26
C GLU A 130 19.83 11.43 12.70
N GLY A 131 20.74 12.18 13.32
CA GLY A 131 20.49 13.54 13.78
C GLY A 131 19.69 13.68 15.08
N GLU A 132 19.29 12.58 15.72
CA GLU A 132 18.56 12.60 17.00
C GLU A 132 19.32 11.88 18.12
N ASP A 133 19.10 12.29 19.36
CA ASP A 133 19.55 11.55 20.57
C ASP A 133 18.55 10.48 21.00
N LYS A 134 17.87 9.88 20.02
CA LYS A 134 16.85 8.84 20.21
C LYS A 134 17.10 7.65 19.29
N ILE A 135 16.52 6.53 19.69
CA ILE A 135 16.55 5.29 18.93
C ILE A 135 15.15 4.92 18.45
N SER A 136 15.05 4.02 17.48
CA SER A 136 13.80 3.42 17.03
C SER A 136 13.80 1.93 17.33
N ASN A 137 12.66 1.41 17.78
CA ASN A 137 12.45 -0.03 17.90
C ASN A 137 11.95 -0.55 16.54
N THR A 138 12.84 -1.20 15.79
CA THR A 138 12.65 -1.44 14.35
C THR A 138 12.61 -2.93 14.02
N HIS A 139 11.47 -3.40 13.55
CA HIS A 139 11.31 -4.74 12.99
C HIS A 139 11.85 -4.74 11.55
N LEU A 140 12.89 -5.53 11.29
CA LEU A 140 13.48 -5.69 9.96
C LEU A 140 13.12 -7.03 9.34
N MET A 141 12.83 -7.00 8.05
CA MET A 141 12.65 -8.19 7.22
C MET A 141 13.85 -8.34 6.29
N ILE A 142 14.51 -9.50 6.35
CA ILE A 142 15.68 -9.82 5.53
C ILE A 142 15.37 -11.08 4.71
N ASP A 143 15.62 -11.03 3.40
CA ASP A 143 15.42 -12.19 2.51
C ASP A 143 16.58 -13.21 2.60
N ASP A 144 16.42 -14.34 1.93
CA ASP A 144 17.40 -15.43 1.82
C ASP A 144 18.67 -15.08 1.02
N ARG A 145 18.75 -13.86 0.48
CA ARG A 145 19.95 -13.29 -0.16
C ARG A 145 20.63 -12.24 0.73
N GLY A 146 20.09 -12.00 1.92
CA GLY A 146 20.60 -10.99 2.85
C GLY A 146 20.19 -9.56 2.49
N MET A 147 19.15 -9.34 1.70
CA MET A 147 18.62 -8.00 1.41
C MET A 147 17.57 -7.59 2.44
N ILE A 148 17.64 -6.36 2.92
CA ILE A 148 16.57 -5.78 3.76
C ILE A 148 15.41 -5.41 2.83
N VAL A 149 14.30 -6.13 2.93
CA VAL A 149 13.14 -5.96 2.04
C VAL A 149 12.05 -5.08 2.65
N SER A 150 12.05 -4.89 3.97
CA SER A 150 11.14 -3.99 4.68
C SER A 150 11.66 -3.64 6.07
N SER A 151 11.24 -2.48 6.57
CA SER A 151 11.47 -2.03 7.93
C SER A 151 10.22 -1.37 8.51
N TYR A 152 9.91 -1.69 9.77
CA TYR A 152 8.79 -1.14 10.52
C TYR A 152 9.28 -0.64 11.87
N SER A 153 9.14 0.66 12.14
CA SER A 153 9.40 1.21 13.47
C SER A 153 8.13 1.17 14.31
N LYS A 154 8.24 0.71 15.55
CA LYS A 154 7.13 0.54 16.49
C LYS A 154 6.33 1.83 16.63
N VAL A 155 5.05 1.76 16.30
CA VAL A 155 4.15 2.93 16.33
C VAL A 155 3.63 3.14 17.75
N HIS A 156 3.26 2.06 18.45
CA HIS A 156 2.74 2.16 19.81
C HIS A 156 3.84 1.90 20.84
N LEU A 157 4.38 2.98 21.41
CA LEU A 157 5.38 2.90 22.47
C LEU A 157 4.76 2.52 23.82
N PHE A 158 5.41 1.63 24.56
CA PHE A 158 4.95 1.17 25.85
C PHE A 158 5.23 2.21 26.93
N SER A 159 4.22 2.52 27.74
CA SER A 159 4.38 3.33 28.95
C SER A 159 3.54 2.72 30.06
N VAL A 160 4.17 2.37 31.17
CA VAL A 160 3.49 1.86 32.36
C VAL A 160 4.08 2.47 33.62
N HIS A 161 3.19 2.90 34.50
CA HIS A 161 3.53 3.38 35.84
C HIS A 161 2.67 2.60 36.85
N ILE A 162 3.31 1.72 37.63
CA ILE A 162 2.69 0.95 38.71
C ILE A 162 3.40 1.32 40.01
N PRO A 163 2.93 2.36 40.72
CA PRO A 163 3.54 2.84 41.97
C PRO A 163 3.74 1.73 43.01
N GLU A 164 2.77 0.82 43.14
CA GLU A 164 2.76 -0.24 44.15
C GLU A 164 3.86 -1.29 43.93
N ARG A 165 4.46 -1.34 42.73
CA ARG A 165 5.54 -2.27 42.37
C ARG A 165 6.85 -1.56 42.06
N ASN A 166 6.95 -0.25 42.28
CA ASN A 166 8.08 0.58 41.85
C ASN A 166 8.46 0.36 40.37
N LEU A 167 7.48 0.06 39.52
CA LEU A 167 7.70 -0.19 38.09
C LEU A 167 7.30 1.06 37.31
N HIS A 168 8.30 1.78 36.81
CA HIS A 168 8.12 2.93 35.94
C HIS A 168 8.95 2.71 34.66
N LEU A 169 8.26 2.40 33.56
CA LEU A 169 8.85 2.19 32.24
C LEU A 169 8.14 3.12 31.25
N GLU A 170 8.89 4.04 30.66
CA GLU A 170 8.37 5.02 29.71
C GLU A 170 9.28 5.01 28.47
N GLU A 171 8.89 4.23 27.45
CA GLU A 171 9.69 3.97 26.25
C GLU A 171 9.92 5.26 25.44
N LYS A 172 8.92 6.16 25.39
CA LYS A 172 8.97 7.42 24.63
C LYS A 172 10.06 8.41 25.06
N THR A 173 10.68 8.22 26.24
CA THR A 173 11.75 9.14 26.70
C THR A 173 13.05 8.93 25.92
N TYR A 174 13.26 7.74 25.34
CA TYR A 174 14.49 7.40 24.61
C TYR A 174 14.23 6.74 23.25
N VAL A 175 12.99 6.29 22.97
CA VAL A 175 12.58 5.73 21.68
C VAL A 175 11.66 6.70 20.93
N SER A 176 11.86 6.88 19.63
CA SER A 176 10.96 7.59 18.72
C SER A 176 9.93 6.62 18.14
N ALA A 177 8.66 7.04 18.12
CA ALA A 177 7.57 6.25 17.55
C ALA A 177 7.68 6.24 16.02
N GLY A 178 7.33 5.11 15.41
CA GLY A 178 7.20 5.03 13.95
C GLY A 178 6.07 5.91 13.44
N GLY A 179 6.27 6.51 12.27
CA GLY A 179 5.29 7.39 11.64
C GLY A 179 4.25 6.70 10.76
N SER A 180 4.25 5.36 10.67
CA SER A 180 3.40 4.68 9.69
C SER A 180 3.23 3.17 9.90
N ILE A 181 2.14 2.64 9.33
CA ILE A 181 1.92 1.20 9.17
C ILE A 181 2.37 0.80 7.76
N ARG A 182 3.26 -0.19 7.67
CA ARG A 182 3.78 -0.70 6.40
C ARG A 182 2.86 -1.79 5.82
N PRO A 183 2.72 -1.89 4.49
CA PRO A 183 2.01 -3.00 3.88
C PRO A 183 2.71 -4.35 4.15
N PRO A 184 1.99 -5.47 4.09
CA PRO A 184 2.57 -6.81 4.24
C PRO A 184 3.62 -7.11 3.16
N VAL A 185 4.68 -7.81 3.55
CA VAL A 185 5.77 -8.23 2.68
C VAL A 185 5.42 -9.58 2.05
N SER A 186 5.64 -9.71 0.74
CA SER A 186 5.55 -11.02 0.06
C SER A 186 6.78 -11.85 0.40
N THR A 187 6.56 -13.03 0.97
CA THR A 187 7.60 -13.97 1.41
C THR A 187 7.29 -15.37 0.90
N PRO A 188 8.25 -16.33 0.96
CA PRO A 188 7.99 -17.72 0.60
C PRO A 188 6.83 -18.36 1.38
N VAL A 189 6.55 -17.88 2.59
CA VAL A 189 5.53 -18.43 3.49
C VAL A 189 4.19 -17.68 3.42
N GLY A 190 4.10 -16.58 2.65
CA GLY A 190 2.87 -15.80 2.44
C GLY A 190 3.07 -14.29 2.64
N GLN A 191 1.96 -13.55 2.75
CA GLN A 191 1.95 -12.11 3.03
C GLN A 191 2.16 -11.83 4.52
N VAL A 192 3.36 -11.40 4.92
CA VAL A 192 3.76 -11.19 6.32
C VAL A 192 3.70 -9.71 6.69
N ALA A 193 2.82 -9.36 7.63
CA ALA A 193 2.73 -8.02 8.21
C ALA A 193 3.68 -7.84 9.38
N LEU A 194 4.29 -6.67 9.48
CA LEU A 194 5.24 -6.30 10.54
C LEU A 194 4.51 -5.51 11.63
N SER A 195 4.66 -5.94 12.87
CA SER A 195 4.27 -5.21 14.09
C SER A 195 5.22 -5.61 15.22
N ILE A 196 5.14 -4.93 16.38
CA ILE A 196 6.01 -5.20 17.53
C ILE A 196 5.21 -5.09 18.83
N CYS A 197 5.19 -6.18 19.61
CA CYS A 197 4.81 -6.17 21.02
C CYS A 197 3.52 -5.42 21.35
N TYR A 198 3.64 -4.20 21.86
CA TYR A 198 2.54 -3.38 22.35
C TYR A 198 1.49 -3.08 21.26
N ASP A 199 1.88 -3.08 19.98
CA ASP A 199 0.99 -2.99 18.83
C ASP A 199 -0.15 -4.00 18.86
N MET A 200 0.08 -5.20 19.42
CA MET A 200 -0.94 -6.24 19.51
C MET A 200 -2.16 -5.80 20.33
N ARG A 201 -2.04 -4.78 21.18
CA ARG A 201 -3.17 -4.29 21.99
C ARG A 201 -4.15 -3.45 21.19
N PHE A 202 -3.77 -2.98 20.00
CA PHE A 202 -4.53 -2.09 19.15
C PHE A 202 -5.13 -2.91 17.99
N PRO A 203 -6.39 -3.37 18.08
CA PRO A 203 -7.01 -4.19 17.03
C PRO A 203 -6.99 -3.51 15.66
N GLU A 204 -7.11 -2.18 15.62
CA GLU A 204 -7.11 -1.36 14.41
C GLU A 204 -5.90 -1.69 13.52
N MET A 205 -4.71 -1.78 14.11
CA MET A 205 -3.49 -2.09 13.38
C MET A 205 -3.55 -3.45 12.69
N SER A 206 -4.09 -4.46 13.38
CA SER A 206 -4.22 -5.82 12.82
C SER A 206 -5.29 -5.89 11.74
N LEU A 207 -6.41 -5.18 11.94
CA LEU A 207 -7.50 -5.07 10.96
C LEU A 207 -7.05 -4.37 9.68
N ILE A 208 -6.28 -3.28 9.82
CA ILE A 208 -5.64 -2.58 8.72
C ILE A 208 -4.71 -3.53 7.96
N GLN A 209 -3.81 -4.23 8.66
CA GLN A 209 -2.87 -5.14 8.01
C GLN A 209 -3.60 -6.26 7.24
N ARG A 210 -4.68 -6.80 7.80
CA ARG A 210 -5.55 -7.75 7.08
C ARG A 210 -6.21 -7.14 5.85
N LYS A 211 -6.71 -5.91 5.91
CA LYS A 211 -7.24 -5.19 4.74
C LYS A 211 -6.17 -5.00 3.65
N LEU A 212 -4.92 -4.75 4.05
CA LEU A 212 -3.77 -4.64 3.14
C LEU A 212 -3.28 -6.01 2.61
N GLY A 213 -4.00 -7.10 2.89
CA GLY A 213 -3.72 -8.42 2.33
C GLY A 213 -2.85 -9.32 3.22
N ALA A 214 -2.67 -9.01 4.50
CA ALA A 214 -1.89 -9.88 5.39
C ALA A 214 -2.51 -11.28 5.48
N GLN A 215 -1.64 -12.30 5.45
CA GLN A 215 -1.96 -13.69 5.74
C GLN A 215 -1.34 -14.13 7.07
N ILE A 216 -0.22 -13.50 7.44
CA ILE A 216 0.51 -13.72 8.69
C ILE A 216 0.71 -12.36 9.36
N LEU A 217 0.26 -12.23 10.61
CA LEU A 217 0.59 -11.10 11.48
C LEU A 217 1.75 -11.49 12.39
N THR A 218 2.60 -10.51 12.72
CA THR A 218 3.75 -10.75 13.61
C THR A 218 3.67 -9.85 14.84
N PHE A 219 3.96 -10.42 16.02
CA PHE A 219 4.08 -9.66 17.27
C PHE A 219 5.33 -10.09 18.06
N PRO A 220 6.54 -9.97 17.49
CA PRO A 220 7.77 -10.13 18.24
C PRO A 220 7.79 -9.24 19.48
N SER A 221 8.18 -9.80 20.63
CA SER A 221 7.91 -9.15 21.91
C SER A 221 8.91 -9.44 23.03
N ALA A 222 9.06 -8.47 23.93
CA ALA A 222 9.65 -8.62 25.24
C ALA A 222 8.62 -8.31 26.35
N PHE A 223 7.56 -9.13 26.39
CA PHE A 223 6.40 -8.94 27.27
C PHE A 223 6.74 -9.16 28.75
N THR A 224 6.26 -8.28 29.63
CA THR A 224 6.49 -8.45 31.08
C THR A 224 5.74 -9.66 31.63
N VAL A 225 6.33 -10.36 32.62
CA VAL A 225 5.76 -11.60 33.17
C VAL A 225 4.30 -11.44 33.64
N THR A 226 3.99 -10.36 34.36
CA THR A 226 2.65 -10.13 34.92
C THR A 226 1.59 -9.93 33.84
N THR A 227 1.90 -9.12 32.83
CA THR A 227 0.96 -8.88 31.73
C THR A 227 0.92 -10.04 30.76
N GLY A 228 2.03 -10.75 30.59
CA GLY A 228 2.11 -11.95 29.76
C GLY A 228 1.23 -13.08 30.27
N LEU A 229 1.32 -13.38 31.57
CA LEU A 229 0.48 -14.37 32.25
C LEU A 229 -1.03 -14.16 32.04
N ALA A 230 -1.46 -12.90 31.90
CA ALA A 230 -2.88 -12.55 31.77
C ALA A 230 -3.32 -12.34 30.31
N HIS A 231 -2.47 -11.73 29.47
CA HIS A 231 -2.90 -11.15 28.20
C HIS A 231 -2.25 -11.78 26.96
N TRP A 232 -1.10 -12.43 27.08
CA TRP A 232 -0.28 -12.86 25.93
C TRP A 232 -1.06 -13.77 24.97
N GLU A 233 -1.47 -14.95 25.45
CA GLU A 233 -2.21 -15.91 24.62
C GLU A 233 -3.55 -15.32 24.15
N ALA A 234 -4.28 -14.66 25.04
CA ALA A 234 -5.61 -14.11 24.74
C ALA A 234 -5.56 -13.09 23.59
N LEU A 235 -4.61 -12.15 23.64
CA LEU A 235 -4.44 -11.14 22.59
C LEU A 235 -3.98 -11.77 21.27
N LEU A 236 -3.00 -12.65 21.29
CA LEU A 236 -2.52 -13.31 20.06
C LEU A 236 -3.63 -14.10 19.37
N ARG A 237 -4.41 -14.86 20.15
CA ARG A 237 -5.51 -15.65 19.61
C ARG A 237 -6.64 -14.77 19.09
N VAL A 238 -6.99 -13.69 19.77
CA VAL A 238 -8.04 -12.79 19.28
C VAL A 238 -7.64 -12.11 17.98
N ARG A 239 -6.35 -11.71 17.83
CA ARG A 239 -5.85 -11.18 16.55
C ARG A 239 -5.97 -12.22 15.45
N ALA A 240 -5.55 -13.46 15.70
CA ALA A 240 -5.66 -14.53 14.72
C ALA A 240 -7.11 -14.76 14.26
N ILE A 241 -8.05 -14.81 15.20
CA ILE A 241 -9.48 -15.05 14.94
C ILE A 241 -10.12 -13.88 14.19
N GLU A 242 -10.00 -12.65 14.72
CA GLU A 242 -10.73 -11.50 14.17
C GLU A 242 -10.20 -11.06 12.81
N THR A 243 -8.90 -11.32 12.55
CA THR A 243 -8.27 -11.03 11.27
C THR A 243 -8.15 -12.25 10.37
N GLN A 244 -8.54 -13.45 10.81
CA GLN A 244 -8.34 -14.73 10.11
C GLN A 244 -6.97 -14.78 9.41
N CYS A 245 -5.94 -14.54 10.22
CA CYS A 245 -4.54 -14.63 9.84
C CYS A 245 -3.84 -15.62 10.77
N TYR A 246 -2.76 -16.22 10.29
CA TYR A 246 -1.80 -16.79 11.22
C TYR A 246 -1.19 -15.67 12.06
N VAL A 247 -0.86 -15.95 13.31
CA VAL A 247 -0.11 -15.03 14.17
C VAL A 247 1.18 -15.71 14.60
N VAL A 248 2.32 -15.08 14.31
CA VAL A 248 3.65 -15.56 14.71
C VAL A 248 4.25 -14.57 15.70
N ALA A 249 4.49 -15.02 16.93
CA ALA A 249 4.96 -14.16 18.01
C ALA A 249 6.21 -14.74 18.66
N ALA A 250 7.38 -14.34 18.16
CA ALA A 250 8.66 -14.62 18.80
C ALA A 250 8.79 -13.82 20.10
N ALA A 251 9.36 -14.40 21.15
CA ALA A 251 9.34 -13.78 22.48
C ALA A 251 10.71 -13.80 23.19
N GLN A 252 10.98 -12.76 23.96
CA GLN A 252 11.98 -12.83 25.02
C GLN A 252 11.43 -13.63 26.21
N THR A 253 12.30 -14.32 26.96
CA THR A 253 11.93 -15.11 28.14
C THR A 253 12.93 -14.95 29.28
N GLY A 254 12.54 -15.35 30.49
CA GLY A 254 13.45 -15.47 31.63
C GLY A 254 13.92 -14.12 32.18
N GLN A 255 15.00 -14.14 32.95
CA GLN A 255 15.55 -12.96 33.60
C GLN A 255 16.71 -12.37 32.78
N HIS A 256 16.54 -11.14 32.29
CA HIS A 256 17.56 -10.43 31.50
C HIS A 256 18.59 -9.75 32.39
N ASN A 257 18.12 -9.14 33.48
CA ASN A 257 18.92 -8.49 34.51
C ASN A 257 18.12 -8.43 35.82
N ILE A 258 18.67 -7.79 36.86
CA ILE A 258 18.05 -7.73 38.19
C ILE A 258 16.67 -7.02 38.20
N LYS A 259 16.39 -6.15 37.23
CA LYS A 259 15.16 -5.34 37.17
C LYS A 259 14.17 -5.80 36.08
N ARG A 260 14.58 -6.67 35.15
CA ARG A 260 13.80 -7.01 33.96
C ARG A 260 13.73 -8.51 33.70
N SER A 261 12.51 -9.01 33.55
CA SER A 261 12.20 -10.38 33.13
C SER A 261 11.06 -10.38 32.12
N SER A 262 11.12 -11.32 31.18
CA SER A 262 10.10 -11.47 30.13
C SER A 262 9.36 -12.79 30.26
N TYR A 263 8.11 -12.80 29.78
CA TYR A 263 7.19 -13.92 29.94
C TYR A 263 7.57 -15.17 29.14
N GLY A 264 8.14 -15.01 27.95
CA GLY A 264 8.36 -16.11 27.01
C GLY A 264 7.06 -16.54 26.32
N HIS A 265 6.85 -17.84 26.21
CA HIS A 265 5.73 -18.47 25.50
C HIS A 265 5.62 -18.03 24.03
N ALA A 266 6.76 -17.93 23.33
CA ALA A 266 6.77 -17.71 21.90
C ALA A 266 5.92 -18.76 21.19
N MET A 267 5.04 -18.35 20.27
CA MET A 267 4.02 -19.24 19.71
C MET A 267 3.58 -18.88 18.30
N ILE A 268 2.91 -19.84 17.66
CA ILE A 268 2.19 -19.64 16.41
C ILE A 268 0.72 -20.01 16.63
N VAL A 269 -0.17 -19.13 16.20
CA VAL A 269 -1.62 -19.32 16.24
C VAL A 269 -2.16 -19.40 14.81
N ASP A 270 -3.06 -20.34 14.54
CA ASP A 270 -3.72 -20.47 13.25
C ASP A 270 -4.88 -19.46 13.07
N PRO A 271 -5.42 -19.30 11.84
CA PRO A 271 -6.51 -18.36 11.57
C PRO A 271 -7.83 -18.66 12.29
N TRP A 272 -7.97 -19.83 12.92
CA TRP A 272 -9.12 -20.22 13.75
C TRP A 272 -8.88 -19.98 15.24
N GLY A 273 -7.68 -19.50 15.61
CA GLY A 273 -7.29 -19.22 16.97
C GLY A 273 -6.75 -20.42 17.74
N ALA A 274 -6.36 -21.52 17.09
CA ALA A 274 -5.66 -22.62 17.73
C ALA A 274 -4.16 -22.32 17.83
N VAL A 275 -3.57 -22.51 19.02
CA VAL A 275 -2.11 -22.43 19.20
C VAL A 275 -1.49 -23.70 18.62
N VAL A 276 -0.92 -23.61 17.42
CA VAL A 276 -0.39 -24.77 16.68
C VAL A 276 1.02 -25.16 17.13
N CYS A 277 1.79 -24.22 17.66
CA CYS A 277 3.02 -24.52 18.37
C CYS A 277 3.34 -23.43 19.41
N GLN A 278 4.07 -23.82 20.46
CA GLN A 278 4.58 -22.93 21.49
C GLN A 278 5.95 -23.45 21.96
N VAL A 279 6.90 -22.54 22.15
CA VAL A 279 8.23 -22.87 22.67
C VAL A 279 8.13 -23.19 24.17
N SER A 280 8.85 -24.22 24.61
CA SER A 280 9.02 -24.53 26.03
C SER A 280 9.76 -23.39 26.76
N GLU A 281 9.79 -23.43 28.09
CA GLU A 281 10.53 -22.45 28.87
C GLU A 281 12.04 -22.48 28.54
N GLY A 282 12.66 -21.30 28.46
CA GLY A 282 14.08 -21.12 28.10
C GLY A 282 14.34 -20.79 26.63
N THR A 283 15.60 -20.67 26.26
CA THR A 283 16.03 -20.31 24.90
C THR A 283 15.89 -21.50 23.94
N ASN A 284 14.95 -21.44 23.00
CA ASN A 284 14.73 -22.48 21.99
C ASN A 284 13.84 -21.97 20.86
N PHE A 285 13.43 -22.84 19.94
CA PHE A 285 12.45 -22.53 18.89
C PHE A 285 11.40 -23.64 18.75
N ALA A 286 10.30 -23.32 18.06
CA ALA A 286 9.27 -24.26 17.66
C ALA A 286 8.97 -24.08 16.16
N LEU A 287 8.55 -25.17 15.52
CA LEU A 287 8.24 -25.20 14.09
C LEU A 287 6.74 -25.34 13.88
N ALA A 288 6.23 -24.73 12.81
CA ALA A 288 4.90 -25.00 12.28
C ALA A 288 4.90 -24.85 10.77
N ASP A 289 3.99 -25.57 10.11
CA ASP A 289 3.75 -25.43 8.67
C ASP A 289 2.56 -24.48 8.46
N ILE A 290 2.77 -23.42 7.66
CA ILE A 290 1.73 -22.47 7.30
C ILE A 290 0.90 -23.04 6.15
N ASN A 291 -0.41 -23.18 6.36
CA ASN A 291 -1.34 -23.66 5.32
C ASN A 291 -2.22 -22.50 4.84
N LEU A 292 -1.84 -21.91 3.70
CA LEU A 292 -2.59 -20.80 3.11
C LEU A 292 -3.94 -21.25 2.51
N GLU A 293 -4.08 -22.50 2.09
CA GLU A 293 -5.35 -23.04 1.59
C GLU A 293 -6.37 -23.16 2.73
N TYR A 294 -5.93 -23.62 3.91
CA TYR A 294 -6.76 -23.63 5.13
C TYR A 294 -7.18 -22.22 5.54
N LEU A 295 -6.26 -21.26 5.47
CA LEU A 295 -6.56 -19.85 5.73
C LEU A 295 -7.63 -19.30 4.77
N GLU A 296 -7.53 -19.59 3.47
CA GLU A 296 -8.55 -19.16 2.50
C GLU A 296 -9.89 -19.88 2.70
N THR A 297 -9.87 -21.16 3.08
CA THR A 297 -11.08 -21.91 3.45
C THR A 297 -11.81 -21.24 4.61
N ILE A 298 -11.10 -20.87 5.69
CA ILE A 298 -11.68 -20.16 6.84
C ILE A 298 -12.30 -18.82 6.41
N ARG A 299 -11.63 -18.08 5.53
CA ARG A 299 -12.13 -16.79 5.03
C ARG A 299 -13.40 -16.94 4.19
N GLN A 300 -13.51 -18.03 3.44
CA GLN A 300 -14.70 -18.35 2.63
C GLN A 300 -15.86 -18.82 3.49
N GLU A 301 -15.63 -19.75 4.42
CA GLU A 301 -16.67 -20.30 5.30
C GLU A 301 -17.18 -19.27 6.32
N MET A 302 -16.33 -18.33 6.72
CA MET A 302 -16.68 -17.26 7.66
C MET A 302 -16.21 -15.90 7.13
N PRO A 303 -16.92 -15.26 6.17
CA PRO A 303 -16.44 -14.07 5.49
C PRO A 303 -16.62 -12.77 6.32
N VAL A 304 -16.03 -12.73 7.52
CA VAL A 304 -16.21 -11.66 8.53
C VAL A 304 -15.91 -10.26 8.02
N LEU A 305 -14.98 -10.10 7.06
CA LEU A 305 -14.69 -8.80 6.48
C LEU A 305 -15.84 -8.25 5.64
N SER A 306 -16.58 -9.12 4.93
CA SER A 306 -17.75 -8.73 4.13
C SER A 306 -18.95 -8.36 4.99
N HIS A 307 -19.03 -8.88 6.22
CA HIS A 307 -20.11 -8.61 7.16
C HIS A 307 -19.93 -7.31 7.96
N ARG A 308 -18.82 -6.58 7.75
CA ARG A 308 -18.57 -5.33 8.47
C ARG A 308 -19.59 -4.26 8.06
N ARG A 309 -20.20 -3.61 9.04
CA ARG A 309 -21.16 -2.51 8.84
C ARG A 309 -20.42 -1.20 8.59
N LEU A 310 -19.84 -1.08 7.41
CA LEU A 310 -19.10 0.13 7.00
C LEU A 310 -20.01 1.36 6.96
N ASP A 311 -21.33 1.18 6.79
CA ASP A 311 -22.34 2.23 6.94
C ASP A 311 -22.44 2.80 8.38
N LEU A 312 -21.99 2.05 9.40
CA LEU A 312 -22.05 2.46 10.80
C LEU A 312 -20.68 2.85 11.36
N TYR A 313 -19.61 2.21 10.90
CA TYR A 313 -18.26 2.45 11.39
C TYR A 313 -17.20 2.25 10.30
N HIS A 314 -16.17 3.09 10.35
CA HIS A 314 -14.96 2.90 9.57
C HIS A 314 -13.76 2.82 10.53
N VAL A 315 -12.85 1.88 10.26
CA VAL A 315 -11.49 1.94 10.79
C VAL A 315 -10.76 2.87 9.82
N ASN A 316 -10.47 4.10 10.26
CA ASN A 316 -9.89 5.17 9.45
C ASN A 316 -8.70 4.67 8.60
N ASP A 317 -8.60 5.18 7.37
CA ASP A 317 -7.53 4.83 6.44
C ASP A 317 -6.15 5.17 7.03
N VAL A 318 -5.20 4.27 6.82
CA VAL A 318 -3.80 4.53 7.15
C VAL A 318 -3.24 5.55 6.20
N GLN A 319 -2.68 6.63 6.74
CA GLN A 319 -1.66 7.40 6.03
C GLN A 319 -0.46 6.47 5.85
N LEU A 320 -0.32 5.91 4.65
CA LEU A 320 0.90 5.23 4.27
C LEU A 320 2.06 6.24 4.43
N PRO A 321 3.23 5.81 4.92
CA PRO A 321 4.36 6.71 5.10
C PRO A 321 4.70 7.35 3.76
N ASP A 322 4.71 8.69 3.73
CA ASP A 322 4.90 9.52 2.53
C ASP A 322 3.87 9.25 1.41
N SER A 323 2.75 9.98 1.40
CA SER A 323 1.93 10.13 0.18
C SER A 323 2.71 10.77 -0.97
N SER A 324 3.88 11.36 -0.69
CA SER A 324 4.85 11.87 -1.65
C SER A 324 5.68 10.77 -2.37
N ARG A 325 5.57 9.49 -1.99
CA ARG A 325 6.45 8.40 -2.50
C ARG A 325 5.74 7.08 -2.85
N ILE A 326 4.45 7.08 -3.17
CA ILE A 326 3.86 5.84 -3.70
C ILE A 326 4.53 5.50 -5.05
N CYS A 327 4.85 6.53 -5.85
CA CYS A 327 5.58 6.41 -7.11
C CYS A 327 7.10 6.55 -6.93
N ASP A 328 7.73 5.52 -6.37
CA ASP A 328 9.18 5.35 -6.44
C ASP A 328 9.56 4.90 -7.87
N LEU A 329 10.28 5.75 -8.60
CA LEU A 329 10.72 5.44 -9.95
C LEU A 329 11.81 4.36 -9.90
N TYR A 330 11.64 3.31 -10.70
CA TYR A 330 12.70 2.36 -10.96
C TYR A 330 13.74 2.95 -11.91
N PRO A 331 14.99 2.45 -11.86
CA PRO A 331 15.94 2.63 -12.96
C PRO A 331 15.28 2.24 -14.29
N PHE A 332 15.71 2.88 -15.37
CA PHE A 332 15.02 2.70 -16.65
C PHE A 332 14.82 1.23 -17.01
N PRO A 333 13.61 0.88 -17.52
CA PRO A 333 13.28 -0.47 -17.92
C PRO A 333 14.36 -1.08 -18.83
N SER A 334 14.74 -2.33 -18.56
CA SER A 334 15.67 -3.05 -19.43
C SER A 334 15.07 -3.17 -20.84
N PRO A 335 15.82 -2.84 -21.91
CA PRO A 335 15.33 -2.95 -23.29
C PRO A 335 15.10 -4.40 -23.71
N TYR A 336 15.64 -5.36 -22.96
CA TYR A 336 15.53 -6.79 -23.23
C TYR A 336 14.30 -7.46 -22.59
N ILE A 337 13.45 -6.69 -21.91
CA ILE A 337 12.23 -7.17 -21.24
C ILE A 337 11.02 -6.60 -21.97
N SER A 338 9.93 -7.37 -22.09
CA SER A 338 8.64 -6.88 -22.56
C SER A 338 7.65 -6.81 -21.41
N TYR A 339 6.82 -5.77 -21.39
CA TYR A 339 5.80 -5.52 -20.37
C TYR A 339 4.40 -5.74 -20.92
N GLN A 340 3.49 -6.20 -20.07
CA GLN A 340 2.13 -6.50 -20.50
C GLN A 340 1.26 -5.23 -20.52
N PHE A 341 0.49 -5.06 -21.58
CA PHE A 341 -0.55 -4.03 -21.72
C PHE A 341 -1.80 -4.68 -22.33
N GLY A 342 -2.74 -5.10 -21.47
CA GLY A 342 -3.91 -5.87 -21.90
C GLY A 342 -3.48 -7.20 -22.51
N THR A 343 -3.82 -7.44 -23.77
CA THR A 343 -3.38 -8.63 -24.53
C THR A 343 -2.09 -8.42 -25.32
N VAL A 344 -1.52 -7.20 -25.28
CA VAL A 344 -0.37 -6.80 -26.09
C VAL A 344 0.89 -6.70 -25.22
N ALA A 345 2.05 -6.98 -25.82
CA ALA A 345 3.35 -6.78 -25.17
C ALA A 345 4.01 -5.48 -25.65
N VAL A 346 4.49 -4.68 -24.72
CA VAL A 346 5.23 -3.43 -24.95
C VAL A 346 6.72 -3.70 -24.71
N PRO A 347 7.60 -3.54 -25.72
CA PRO A 347 9.04 -3.64 -25.52
C PRO A 347 9.51 -2.65 -24.45
N GLY A 348 10.40 -3.07 -23.56
CA GLY A 348 10.93 -2.23 -22.49
C GLY A 348 11.72 -1.04 -23.00
N SER A 349 12.28 -1.15 -24.20
CA SER A 349 12.92 -0.07 -24.96
C SER A 349 11.93 1.06 -25.30
N CYS A 350 10.63 0.80 -25.36
CA CYS A 350 9.56 1.79 -25.58
C CYS A 350 8.99 2.39 -24.28
N VAL A 351 9.39 1.89 -23.10
CA VAL A 351 8.96 2.40 -21.79
C VAL A 351 9.96 3.44 -21.28
N PHE A 352 9.50 4.64 -20.94
CA PHE A 352 10.38 5.75 -20.56
C PHE A 352 10.31 6.12 -19.07
N LEU A 353 9.23 5.78 -18.36
CA LEU A 353 9.15 5.84 -16.90
C LEU A 353 8.46 4.58 -16.36
N LYS A 354 8.88 4.13 -15.18
CA LYS A 354 8.28 2.99 -14.49
C LYS A 354 8.38 3.18 -12.99
N SER A 355 7.32 2.81 -12.28
CA SER A 355 7.29 2.68 -10.82
C SER A 355 7.05 1.22 -10.43
N ARG A 356 6.84 0.97 -9.14
CA ARG A 356 6.43 -0.36 -8.66
C ARG A 356 5.08 -0.80 -9.22
N LEU A 357 4.12 0.11 -9.40
CA LEU A 357 2.72 -0.22 -9.69
C LEU A 357 2.22 0.34 -11.03
N SER A 358 3.01 1.12 -11.76
CA SER A 358 2.62 1.72 -13.04
C SER A 358 3.79 1.88 -14.00
N GLN A 359 3.47 2.12 -15.27
CA GLN A 359 4.45 2.38 -16.34
C GLN A 359 3.93 3.42 -17.34
N ALA A 360 4.86 4.20 -17.89
CA ALA A 360 4.60 5.17 -18.96
C ALA A 360 5.45 4.84 -20.20
N PHE A 361 4.79 4.78 -21.35
CA PHE A 361 5.39 4.33 -22.60
C PHE A 361 4.83 5.09 -23.81
N VAL A 362 5.58 5.08 -24.91
CA VAL A 362 5.20 5.78 -26.13
C VAL A 362 4.08 5.04 -26.88
N ASN A 363 3.20 5.77 -27.56
CA ASN A 363 2.02 5.19 -28.22
C ASN A 363 2.35 4.63 -29.61
N LYS A 364 1.95 3.40 -29.94
CA LYS A 364 2.17 2.81 -31.27
C LYS A 364 1.45 3.55 -32.41
N LYS A 365 0.35 4.22 -32.10
CA LYS A 365 -0.45 5.02 -33.04
C LYS A 365 -0.74 6.38 -32.38
N PRO A 366 0.24 7.31 -32.35
CA PRO A 366 0.06 8.60 -31.71
C PRO A 366 -0.94 9.45 -32.51
N LEU A 367 -1.69 10.30 -31.81
CA LEU A 367 -2.62 11.25 -32.43
C LEU A 367 -1.87 12.51 -32.89
N VAL A 368 -0.89 12.90 -32.08
CA VAL A 368 0.03 14.01 -32.30
C VAL A 368 1.40 13.61 -31.72
N PRO A 369 2.51 14.25 -32.15
CA PRO A 369 3.82 14.04 -31.54
C PRO A 369 3.79 14.21 -30.02
N GLY A 370 4.38 13.27 -29.28
CA GLY A 370 4.35 13.26 -27.82
C GLY A 370 3.07 12.71 -27.19
N HIS A 371 2.13 12.15 -27.96
CA HIS A 371 1.03 11.35 -27.43
C HIS A 371 1.57 10.07 -26.77
N ILE A 372 1.56 10.01 -25.44
CA ILE A 372 2.02 8.86 -24.65
C ILE A 372 0.90 8.25 -23.81
N LEU A 373 1.14 7.04 -23.28
CA LEU A 373 0.22 6.30 -22.43
C LEU A 373 0.83 6.02 -21.05
N VAL A 374 0.01 6.08 -20.01
CA VAL A 374 0.35 5.68 -18.63
C VAL A 374 -0.66 4.64 -18.14
N THR A 375 -0.20 3.53 -17.58
CA THR A 375 -1.05 2.40 -17.16
C THR A 375 -0.54 1.76 -15.87
N SER A 376 -1.39 1.03 -15.17
CA SER A 376 -1.01 0.19 -14.03
C SER A 376 -0.20 -1.04 -14.47
N GLU A 377 0.65 -1.57 -13.60
CA GLU A 377 1.36 -2.84 -13.82
C GLU A 377 0.41 -4.03 -13.78
N ARG A 378 -0.53 -4.02 -12.83
CA ARG A 378 -1.58 -5.03 -12.76
C ARG A 378 -2.62 -4.73 -13.83
N PRO A 379 -2.95 -5.70 -14.70
CA PRO A 379 -4.09 -5.58 -15.61
C PRO A 379 -5.39 -5.31 -14.83
N ALA A 380 -5.97 -4.14 -15.07
CA ALA A 380 -7.28 -3.74 -14.60
C ALA A 380 -8.07 -3.19 -15.79
N LYS A 381 -9.29 -3.68 -16.04
CA LYS A 381 -10.06 -3.25 -17.22
C LYS A 381 -10.64 -1.87 -17.05
N ARG A 382 -11.12 -1.58 -15.83
CA ARG A 382 -11.87 -0.37 -15.48
C ARG A 382 -11.14 0.45 -14.42
N LEU A 383 -11.39 1.76 -14.34
CA LEU A 383 -10.81 2.60 -13.28
C LEU A 383 -11.30 2.17 -11.89
N VAL A 384 -12.54 1.70 -11.80
CA VAL A 384 -13.15 1.18 -10.56
C VAL A 384 -12.45 -0.07 -10.00
N GLU A 385 -11.69 -0.80 -10.82
CA GLU A 385 -10.96 -2.00 -10.41
C GLU A 385 -9.61 -1.69 -9.75
N LEU A 386 -9.12 -0.45 -9.84
CA LEU A 386 -7.86 -0.04 -9.23
C LEU A 386 -8.01 0.15 -7.72
N GLN A 387 -7.00 -0.33 -6.99
CA GLN A 387 -6.87 -0.11 -5.55
C GLN A 387 -6.31 1.30 -5.28
N VAL A 388 -6.58 1.86 -4.10
CA VAL A 388 -6.11 3.19 -3.71
C VAL A 388 -4.59 3.40 -3.92
N PRO A 389 -3.69 2.43 -3.59
CA PRO A 389 -2.27 2.58 -3.88
C PRO A 389 -1.96 2.62 -5.38
N GLU A 390 -2.69 1.87 -6.20
CA GLU A 390 -2.52 1.88 -7.67
C GLU A 390 -3.01 3.19 -8.27
N ILE A 391 -4.12 3.74 -7.77
CA ILE A 391 -4.64 5.05 -8.20
C ILE A 391 -3.64 6.16 -7.88
N SER A 392 -3.08 6.15 -6.66
CA SER A 392 -2.10 7.16 -6.27
C SER A 392 -0.80 7.03 -7.05
N ASP A 393 -0.29 5.80 -7.24
CA ASP A 393 0.89 5.57 -8.05
C ASP A 393 0.69 6.01 -9.52
N LEU A 394 -0.46 5.65 -10.11
CA LEU A 394 -0.84 6.00 -11.47
C LEU A 394 -0.95 7.52 -11.65
N ALA A 395 -1.58 8.22 -10.69
CA ALA A 395 -1.69 9.67 -10.68
C ALA A 395 -0.31 10.35 -10.60
N GLN A 396 0.56 9.86 -9.71
CA GLN A 396 1.91 10.37 -9.53
C GLN A 396 2.79 10.12 -10.76
N LEU A 397 2.71 8.93 -11.36
CA LEU A 397 3.46 8.62 -12.57
C LEU A 397 2.95 9.45 -13.76
N THR A 398 1.65 9.70 -13.85
CA THR A 398 1.04 10.59 -14.85
C THR A 398 1.58 12.00 -14.73
N GLN A 399 1.68 12.53 -13.51
CA GLN A 399 2.26 13.84 -13.25
C GLN A 399 3.73 13.92 -13.73
N LYS A 400 4.55 12.92 -13.38
CA LYS A 400 5.96 12.86 -13.79
C LYS A 400 6.11 12.72 -15.30
N ALA A 401 5.28 11.90 -15.94
CA ALA A 401 5.25 11.74 -17.39
C ALA A 401 4.85 13.06 -18.08
N LEU A 402 3.85 13.77 -17.54
CA LEU A 402 3.46 15.09 -18.01
C LEU A 402 4.61 16.09 -17.92
N GLU A 403 5.36 16.13 -16.81
CA GLU A 403 6.54 17.01 -16.68
C GLU A 403 7.59 16.75 -17.77
N VAL A 404 7.86 15.48 -18.07
CA VAL A 404 8.78 15.06 -19.14
C VAL A 404 8.27 15.51 -20.51
N VAL A 405 6.99 15.26 -20.81
CA VAL A 405 6.36 15.65 -22.08
C VAL A 405 6.33 17.17 -22.25
N MET A 406 5.97 17.93 -21.21
CA MET A 406 5.97 19.39 -21.23
C MET A 406 7.38 19.95 -21.47
N CYS A 407 8.41 19.33 -20.89
CA CYS A 407 9.79 19.75 -21.08
C CYS A 407 10.31 19.45 -22.49
N GLN A 408 10.01 18.25 -23.02
CA GLN A 408 10.49 17.80 -24.33
C GLN A 408 9.79 18.53 -25.49
N TYR A 409 8.46 18.57 -25.49
CA TYR A 409 7.69 19.07 -26.64
C TYR A 409 7.25 20.53 -26.50
N LYS A 410 7.34 21.10 -25.29
CA LYS A 410 6.93 22.49 -24.98
C LYS A 410 5.57 22.88 -25.58
N PRO A 411 4.52 22.06 -25.39
CA PRO A 411 3.20 22.39 -25.90
C PRO A 411 2.61 23.57 -25.11
N GLU A 412 1.61 24.22 -25.69
CA GLU A 412 0.90 25.31 -25.01
C GLU A 412 -0.07 24.79 -23.94
N SER A 413 -0.64 23.61 -24.19
CA SER A 413 -1.52 22.88 -23.27
C SER A 413 -1.39 21.36 -23.47
N CYS A 414 -1.98 20.59 -22.58
CA CYS A 414 -2.00 19.11 -22.67
C CYS A 414 -3.39 18.60 -22.33
N GLN A 415 -3.83 17.55 -23.01
CA GLN A 415 -5.05 16.84 -22.66
C GLN A 415 -4.71 15.52 -21.96
N ILE A 416 -5.45 15.18 -20.90
CA ILE A 416 -5.34 13.91 -20.17
C ILE A 416 -6.66 13.15 -20.32
N ALA A 417 -6.70 12.02 -21.02
CA ALA A 417 -7.97 11.30 -21.25
C ALA A 417 -7.96 9.87 -20.71
N ILE A 418 -9.10 9.42 -20.18
CA ILE A 418 -9.34 8.05 -19.75
C ILE A 418 -10.61 7.52 -20.43
N GLN A 419 -10.43 6.53 -21.30
CA GLN A 419 -11.51 5.82 -21.95
C GLN A 419 -11.82 4.57 -21.11
N ASP A 420 -12.81 4.66 -20.22
CA ASP A 420 -13.16 3.61 -19.27
C ASP A 420 -14.40 2.82 -19.74
N GLY A 421 -14.18 1.68 -20.38
CA GLY A 421 -15.22 0.81 -20.93
C GLY A 421 -15.37 0.87 -22.46
N PRO A 422 -15.97 -0.17 -23.09
CA PRO A 422 -16.08 -0.26 -24.54
C PRO A 422 -16.88 0.90 -25.17
N ALA A 423 -17.99 1.30 -24.56
CA ALA A 423 -18.80 2.42 -25.07
C ALA A 423 -18.09 3.78 -24.94
N ALA A 424 -17.07 3.88 -24.09
CA ALA A 424 -16.19 5.04 -23.98
C ALA A 424 -15.05 5.04 -25.02
N GLY A 425 -15.00 4.05 -25.91
CA GLY A 425 -13.96 3.90 -26.92
C GLY A 425 -12.70 3.19 -26.42
N GLN A 426 -12.75 2.51 -25.28
CA GLN A 426 -11.63 1.71 -24.79
C GLN A 426 -11.31 0.58 -25.76
N THR A 427 -10.11 0.60 -26.36
CA THR A 427 -9.71 -0.36 -27.39
C THR A 427 -8.90 -1.54 -26.85
N ILE A 428 -8.31 -1.39 -25.66
CA ILE A 428 -7.53 -2.42 -24.96
C ILE A 428 -8.13 -2.63 -23.57
N ASP A 429 -8.36 -3.90 -23.20
CA ASP A 429 -8.86 -4.36 -21.89
C ASP A 429 -7.83 -4.15 -20.75
N HIS A 430 -7.30 -2.94 -20.64
CA HIS A 430 -6.42 -2.47 -19.58
C HIS A 430 -6.55 -0.95 -19.50
N ILE A 431 -6.85 -0.40 -18.32
CA ILE A 431 -6.99 1.02 -18.08
C ILE A 431 -5.70 1.77 -18.46
N HIS A 432 -5.83 2.85 -19.20
CA HIS A 432 -4.69 3.68 -19.58
C HIS A 432 -5.11 5.15 -19.70
N ILE A 433 -4.18 6.00 -19.32
CA ILE A 433 -4.29 7.45 -19.39
C ILE A 433 -3.55 7.90 -20.63
N HIS A 434 -4.25 8.63 -21.50
CA HIS A 434 -3.67 9.32 -22.64
C HIS A 434 -3.14 10.67 -22.20
N ILE A 435 -1.88 11.00 -22.50
CA ILE A 435 -1.36 12.38 -22.41
C ILE A 435 -1.12 12.86 -23.83
N VAL A 436 -1.84 13.90 -24.24
CA VAL A 436 -1.87 14.42 -25.62
C VAL A 436 -1.47 15.91 -25.63
N PRO A 437 -0.24 16.24 -26.06
CA PRO A 437 0.23 17.63 -26.18
C PRO A 437 -0.57 18.45 -27.21
N GLN A 438 -0.79 19.75 -26.95
CA GLN A 438 -1.55 20.66 -27.81
C GLN A 438 -0.78 21.97 -28.03
N SER A 439 -0.70 22.44 -29.29
CA SER A 439 -0.03 23.70 -29.66
C SER A 439 -0.86 24.48 -30.68
N SER A 440 -0.97 25.81 -30.55
CA SER A 440 -1.73 26.69 -31.46
C SER A 440 -1.11 26.89 -32.84
N ALA A 441 0.11 26.38 -33.07
CA ALA A 441 0.65 26.33 -34.42
C ALA A 441 -0.36 25.55 -35.27
N PRO A 442 -0.87 26.12 -36.38
CA PRO A 442 -1.64 25.32 -37.30
C PRO A 442 -0.73 24.15 -37.65
N THR A 443 -1.26 22.93 -37.60
CA THR A 443 -0.78 21.86 -38.48
C THR A 443 -0.43 22.56 -39.77
N GLN A 444 0.86 22.62 -40.12
CA GLN A 444 1.31 23.37 -41.27
C GLN A 444 0.40 22.90 -42.40
N LYS A 445 -0.52 23.78 -42.83
CA LYS A 445 -1.18 23.67 -44.12
C LYS A 445 -0.05 23.90 -45.10
N LEU A 446 0.78 22.88 -45.28
CA LEU A 446 1.58 22.70 -46.48
C LEU A 446 0.53 22.74 -47.59
N GLN A 447 0.59 23.82 -48.36
CA GLN A 447 -0.30 24.03 -49.49
C GLN A 447 -0.12 22.84 -50.43
N GLY A 448 -1.19 22.05 -50.55
CA GLY A 448 -1.26 20.87 -51.40
C GLY A 448 -1.01 19.59 -50.62
N HIS A 449 -2.07 18.78 -50.51
CA HIS A 449 -2.20 17.40 -49.99
C HIS A 449 -3.17 17.33 -48.81
N GLU A 450 -4.47 17.22 -49.12
CA GLU A 450 -5.57 16.97 -48.18
C GLU A 450 -5.55 15.54 -47.59
N GLU A 451 -4.40 14.85 -47.53
CA GLU A 451 -4.28 13.44 -47.06
C GLU A 451 -3.30 13.18 -45.90
N ASP A 452 -2.46 14.13 -45.45
CA ASP A 452 -1.28 13.77 -44.65
C ASP A 452 -1.27 14.22 -43.18
N PHE A 453 -2.23 13.73 -42.38
CA PHE A 453 -2.00 13.33 -40.97
C PHE A 453 -3.01 12.23 -40.58
N VAL A 454 -3.15 11.22 -41.43
CA VAL A 454 -3.72 9.95 -40.98
C VAL A 454 -2.77 9.42 -39.90
N SER A 455 -3.26 9.20 -38.68
CA SER A 455 -2.48 8.58 -37.62
C SER A 455 -1.88 7.26 -38.10
N GLN A 456 -0.58 7.26 -38.43
CA GLN A 456 0.12 6.11 -38.99
C GLN A 456 0.62 5.19 -37.87
N TRP A 457 0.58 3.89 -38.13
CA TRP A 457 1.18 2.90 -37.24
C TRP A 457 2.70 3.04 -37.28
N ARG A 458 3.30 3.32 -36.12
CA ARG A 458 4.75 3.39 -35.98
C ARG A 458 5.37 2.01 -35.92
N ASP A 459 6.59 1.90 -36.45
CA ASP A 459 7.42 0.73 -36.18
C ASP A 459 8.04 0.82 -34.78
N THR A 460 8.65 -0.29 -34.34
CA THR A 460 9.27 -0.34 -33.01
C THR A 460 10.49 0.57 -32.92
N THR A 461 11.25 0.75 -34.00
CA THR A 461 12.48 1.57 -33.98
C THR A 461 12.15 3.05 -33.73
N GLU A 462 11.14 3.59 -34.40
CA GLU A 462 10.63 4.95 -34.15
C GLU A 462 10.16 5.14 -32.70
N MET A 463 9.46 4.13 -32.15
CA MET A 463 9.01 4.15 -30.75
C MET A 463 10.20 4.14 -29.77
N GLU A 464 11.22 3.34 -30.04
CA GLU A 464 12.42 3.24 -29.20
C GLU A 464 13.23 4.55 -29.18
N GLU A 465 13.33 5.22 -30.33
CA GLU A 465 13.99 6.52 -30.45
C GLU A 465 13.28 7.59 -29.63
N GLU A 466 11.94 7.70 -29.75
CA GLU A 466 11.16 8.66 -28.96
C GLU A 466 11.28 8.36 -27.45
N ALA A 467 11.14 7.09 -27.05
CA ALA A 467 11.30 6.70 -25.65
C ALA A 467 12.70 7.02 -25.13
N GLY A 468 13.74 6.87 -25.96
CA GLY A 468 15.12 7.27 -25.65
C GLY A 468 15.27 8.76 -25.35
N GLN A 469 14.64 9.62 -26.15
CA GLN A 469 14.63 11.07 -25.92
C GLN A 469 13.93 11.43 -24.60
N LEU A 470 12.77 10.83 -24.33
CA LEU A 470 12.01 11.06 -23.10
C LEU A 470 12.77 10.60 -21.85
N ARG A 471 13.48 9.46 -21.92
CA ARG A 471 14.38 9.02 -20.83
C ARG A 471 15.49 10.03 -20.56
N GLY A 472 16.08 10.59 -21.63
CA GLY A 472 17.12 11.62 -21.51
C GLY A 472 16.63 12.87 -20.78
N VAL A 473 15.41 13.33 -21.08
CA VAL A 473 14.77 14.44 -20.36
C VAL A 473 14.43 14.06 -18.92
N ALA A 474 13.87 12.87 -18.71
CA ALA A 474 13.52 12.38 -17.37
C ALA A 474 14.74 12.34 -16.42
N MET A 475 15.91 11.90 -16.91
CA MET A 475 17.16 11.92 -16.13
C MET A 475 17.56 13.32 -15.65
N GLN A 476 17.22 14.36 -16.42
CA GLN A 476 17.61 15.74 -16.11
C GLN A 476 16.69 16.39 -15.09
N ILE A 477 15.39 16.09 -15.13
CA ILE A 477 14.37 16.87 -14.40
C ILE A 477 13.75 16.14 -13.20
N LEU A 478 13.88 14.81 -13.10
CA LEU A 478 13.26 14.02 -12.04
C LEU A 478 14.31 13.53 -11.01
N PRO A 479 14.33 14.11 -9.79
CA PRO A 479 15.24 13.68 -8.73
C PRO A 479 14.93 12.24 -8.28
N GLY A 480 15.98 11.43 -8.07
CA GLY A 480 15.87 10.01 -7.70
C GLY A 480 16.13 9.02 -8.85
N LEU A 481 16.10 9.46 -10.11
CA LEU A 481 16.56 8.66 -11.26
C LEU A 481 18.09 8.64 -11.39
N SER A 482 18.79 9.61 -10.78
CA SER A 482 20.24 9.61 -10.55
C SER A 482 20.50 9.86 -9.06
N ASN A 483 21.23 8.99 -8.38
CA ASN A 483 21.43 9.11 -6.93
C ASN A 483 22.36 10.27 -6.56
N THR A 484 21.82 11.28 -5.84
CA THR A 484 22.31 11.81 -4.55
C THR A 484 21.22 12.71 -3.95
N VAL A 485 20.82 12.45 -2.70
CA VAL A 485 19.79 13.21 -1.97
C VAL A 485 20.40 14.50 -1.42
N SER A 486 19.76 15.64 -1.67
CA SER A 486 19.87 16.84 -0.82
C SER A 486 18.55 17.62 -0.77
N GLY A 487 18.07 17.83 0.46
CA GLY A 487 17.26 18.94 0.96
C GLY A 487 15.94 19.30 0.26
N ILE A 488 14.83 19.20 0.99
CA ILE A 488 13.64 20.04 0.79
C ILE A 488 13.36 20.77 2.09
N SER A 489 13.17 22.09 2.00
CA SER A 489 13.04 23.02 3.12
C SER A 489 11.69 22.93 3.82
N ASP A 490 11.72 23.18 5.13
CA ASP A 490 10.57 23.47 5.97
C ASP A 490 9.91 24.81 5.56
N ASP A 491 8.58 24.79 5.44
CA ASP A 491 7.64 25.81 5.93
C ASP A 491 6.32 25.75 5.13
N VAL A 492 5.31 25.06 5.67
CA VAL A 492 3.90 25.36 5.36
C VAL A 492 3.07 25.20 6.64
N GLU A 493 2.67 26.33 7.22
CA GLU A 493 1.62 26.39 8.23
C GLU A 493 0.27 25.94 7.65
N VAL A 494 -0.48 25.16 8.43
CA VAL A 494 -1.81 24.67 8.09
C VAL A 494 -2.87 25.54 8.80
N PRO A 495 -3.82 26.18 8.11
CA PRO A 495 -4.91 26.88 8.77
C PRO A 495 -6.03 25.93 9.26
N ASP A 496 -6.62 26.30 10.39
CA ASP A 496 -7.76 25.68 11.08
C ASP A 496 -9.01 25.47 10.19
N PRO A 497 -9.65 24.29 10.18
CA PRO A 497 -10.82 24.02 9.36
C PRO A 497 -12.09 24.63 9.97
N ARG A 498 -12.53 25.77 9.43
CA ARG A 498 -13.93 26.20 9.53
C ARG A 498 -14.56 26.33 8.16
N CYS A 499 -15.68 25.61 7.98
CA CYS A 499 -16.49 25.60 6.76
C CYS A 499 -17.41 26.84 6.71
N PRO A 500 -17.37 27.69 5.66
CA PRO A 500 -18.36 28.75 5.48
C PRO A 500 -19.66 28.20 4.84
N GLN A 501 -20.79 28.81 5.20
CA GLN A 501 -22.15 28.45 4.78
C GLN A 501 -22.44 28.66 3.27
N SER A 502 -21.49 29.17 2.50
CA SER A 502 -21.53 29.26 1.04
C SER A 502 -20.11 29.29 0.47
N PHE A 503 -19.84 28.49 -0.57
CA PHE A 503 -18.55 28.44 -1.27
C PHE A 503 -18.59 29.28 -2.54
N GLN A 504 -17.59 30.17 -2.73
CA GLN A 504 -17.44 30.98 -3.93
C GLN A 504 -16.17 30.55 -4.66
N PHE A 505 -16.29 29.88 -5.81
CA PHE A 505 -15.17 29.38 -6.61
C PHE A 505 -15.09 30.11 -7.97
N GLY A 506 -14.23 31.11 -8.07
CA GLY A 506 -14.13 31.95 -9.27
C GLY A 506 -15.44 32.73 -9.54
N SER A 507 -15.86 32.79 -10.82
CA SER A 507 -17.06 33.52 -11.27
C SER A 507 -18.36 32.71 -11.23
N VAL A 508 -18.31 31.41 -10.95
CA VAL A 508 -19.49 30.52 -11.01
C VAL A 508 -19.82 29.97 -9.61
N LYS A 509 -21.07 30.13 -9.16
CA LYS A 509 -21.56 29.64 -7.87
C LYS A 509 -22.25 28.28 -8.05
N VAL A 510 -21.67 27.20 -7.51
CA VAL A 510 -22.33 25.88 -7.43
C VAL A 510 -23.23 25.83 -6.20
N PRO A 511 -24.54 25.57 -6.36
CA PRO A 511 -25.42 25.31 -5.21
C PRO A 511 -24.94 24.08 -4.43
N SER A 512 -24.88 24.17 -3.11
CA SER A 512 -24.47 23.03 -2.24
C SER A 512 -25.30 21.77 -2.47
N GLY A 513 -26.58 21.93 -2.83
CA GLY A 513 -27.48 20.83 -3.16
C GLY A 513 -27.14 20.06 -4.43
N CYS A 514 -26.21 20.53 -5.27
CA CYS A 514 -25.79 19.82 -6.49
C CYS A 514 -24.55 18.94 -6.28
N VAL A 515 -23.84 19.06 -5.16
CA VAL A 515 -22.62 18.29 -4.84
C VAL A 515 -22.99 16.91 -4.31
N PHE A 516 -22.45 15.84 -4.90
CA PHE A 516 -22.76 14.46 -4.51
C PHE A 516 -21.54 13.64 -4.08
N VAL A 517 -20.32 14.04 -4.46
CA VAL A 517 -19.07 13.52 -3.87
C VAL A 517 -18.23 14.70 -3.38
N LYS A 518 -17.61 14.57 -2.20
CA LYS A 518 -16.68 15.57 -1.69
C LYS A 518 -15.56 14.89 -0.91
N THR A 519 -14.33 15.18 -1.30
CA THR A 519 -13.11 14.77 -0.61
C THR A 519 -12.44 15.99 0.01
N LYS A 520 -11.18 15.82 0.45
CA LYS A 520 -10.39 16.89 1.05
C LYS A 520 -10.01 17.96 0.03
N HIS A 521 -9.72 17.57 -1.21
CA HIS A 521 -9.20 18.48 -2.24
C HIS A 521 -10.09 18.61 -3.48
N SER A 522 -11.11 17.78 -3.66
CA SER A 522 -11.99 17.78 -4.82
C SER A 522 -13.45 17.50 -4.48
N CYS A 523 -14.34 17.73 -5.44
CA CYS A 523 -15.76 17.43 -5.31
C CYS A 523 -16.37 17.16 -6.68
N ALA A 524 -17.37 16.28 -6.73
CA ALA A 524 -18.21 16.04 -7.90
C ALA A 524 -19.60 16.62 -7.67
N PHE A 525 -20.14 17.29 -8.69
CA PHE A 525 -21.45 17.92 -8.65
C PHE A 525 -22.15 17.80 -10.00
N VAL A 526 -23.47 17.79 -9.98
CA VAL A 526 -24.29 17.80 -11.20
C VAL A 526 -24.44 19.25 -11.68
N ALA A 527 -24.08 19.52 -12.94
CA ALA A 527 -24.13 20.87 -13.53
C ALA A 527 -24.86 20.87 -14.88
N PRO A 528 -25.61 21.94 -15.22
CA PRO A 528 -26.33 22.05 -16.49
C PRO A 528 -25.39 22.28 -17.68
N ASN A 529 -24.30 23.02 -17.46
CA ASN A 529 -23.15 23.13 -18.33
C ASN A 529 -21.95 22.62 -17.52
N PRO A 530 -21.24 21.55 -17.94
CA PRO A 530 -20.11 21.06 -17.18
C PRO A 530 -18.93 22.00 -17.44
N VAL A 531 -18.87 23.08 -16.68
CA VAL A 531 -17.69 23.91 -16.56
C VAL A 531 -17.60 24.31 -15.11
N LEU A 532 -16.49 23.99 -14.46
CA LEU A 532 -16.00 24.79 -13.34
C LEU A 532 -14.55 24.42 -12.99
N PRO A 533 -13.73 25.41 -12.66
CA PRO A 533 -12.27 25.28 -12.64
C PRO A 533 -11.75 24.84 -11.28
N GLY A 534 -10.79 23.92 -11.28
CA GLY A 534 -9.75 23.91 -10.25
C GLY A 534 -8.64 24.86 -10.67
N ARG A 535 -8.39 25.94 -9.91
CA ARG A 535 -7.18 26.78 -10.12
C ARG A 535 -6.01 26.11 -9.41
N PHE A 536 -5.00 25.68 -10.16
CA PHE A 536 -3.77 25.16 -9.58
C PHE A 536 -2.58 26.00 -10.03
N ARG A 537 -1.77 26.42 -9.06
CA ARG A 537 -0.49 27.11 -9.30
C ARG A 537 0.61 26.11 -9.74
N LYS A 538 0.36 24.82 -9.48
CA LYS A 538 1.07 23.58 -9.87
C LYS A 538 0.24 22.45 -9.23
N ALA A 539 -0.38 21.53 -9.98
CA ALA A 539 -1.11 20.43 -9.34
C ALA A 539 -0.09 19.54 -8.61
N SER A 540 -0.25 19.28 -7.31
CA SER A 540 0.60 18.33 -6.58
C SER A 540 0.11 16.89 -6.78
N ALA A 541 1.00 15.92 -6.58
CA ALA A 541 0.70 14.48 -6.60
C ALA A 541 -0.54 14.11 -5.77
N ASP A 542 -0.65 14.69 -4.57
CA ASP A 542 -1.76 14.45 -3.66
C ASP A 542 -3.09 14.97 -4.23
N GLN A 543 -3.06 16.09 -4.95
CA GLN A 543 -4.26 16.67 -5.57
C GLN A 543 -4.75 15.86 -6.76
N LEU A 544 -3.84 15.35 -7.59
CA LEU A 544 -4.19 14.44 -8.69
C LEU A 544 -4.71 13.09 -8.17
N THR A 545 -4.12 12.58 -7.10
CA THR A 545 -4.60 11.35 -6.42
C THR A 545 -6.01 11.55 -5.88
N ASP A 546 -6.23 12.62 -5.11
CA ASP A 546 -7.55 12.94 -4.53
C ASP A 546 -8.60 13.15 -5.62
N LEU A 547 -8.22 13.76 -6.75
CA LEU A 547 -9.08 13.91 -7.92
C LEU A 547 -9.46 12.57 -8.55
N PHE A 548 -8.50 11.68 -8.81
CA PHE A 548 -8.80 10.37 -9.42
C PHE A 548 -9.66 9.49 -8.51
N LEU A 549 -9.49 9.58 -7.18
CA LEU A 549 -10.38 8.93 -6.21
C LEU A 549 -11.81 9.49 -6.27
N SER A 550 -11.94 10.82 -6.40
CA SER A 550 -13.25 11.46 -6.62
C SER A 550 -13.89 11.05 -7.93
N VAL A 551 -13.11 10.96 -9.01
CA VAL A 551 -13.58 10.49 -10.33
C VAL A 551 -14.05 9.04 -10.24
N GLN A 552 -13.25 8.13 -9.67
CA GLN A 552 -13.61 6.73 -9.49
C GLN A 552 -14.94 6.59 -8.72
N SER A 553 -15.08 7.34 -7.62
CA SER A 553 -16.29 7.33 -6.79
C SER A 553 -17.50 7.88 -7.55
N ALA A 554 -17.34 8.99 -8.27
CA ALA A 554 -18.42 9.62 -9.03
C ALA A 554 -18.84 8.78 -10.24
N GLN A 555 -17.90 8.18 -10.97
CA GLN A 555 -18.19 7.27 -12.08
C GLN A 555 -19.00 6.07 -11.61
N HIS A 556 -18.57 5.41 -10.53
CA HIS A 556 -19.30 4.25 -10.00
C HIS A 556 -20.77 4.59 -9.66
N LEU A 557 -21.01 5.75 -9.05
CA LEU A 557 -22.37 6.22 -8.73
C LEU A 557 -23.18 6.53 -9.99
N VAL A 558 -22.57 7.17 -10.99
CA VAL A 558 -23.23 7.49 -12.27
C VAL A 558 -23.59 6.22 -13.04
N GLU A 559 -22.65 5.29 -13.20
CA GLU A 559 -22.85 4.02 -13.92
C GLU A 559 -23.93 3.16 -13.23
N THR A 560 -23.91 3.10 -11.90
CA THR A 560 -24.91 2.36 -11.11
C THR A 560 -26.30 2.99 -11.23
N SER A 561 -26.39 4.32 -11.17
CA SER A 561 -27.68 5.03 -11.23
C SER A 561 -28.30 5.04 -12.63
N GLN A 562 -27.49 5.10 -13.68
CA GLN A 562 -27.95 5.25 -15.06
C GLN A 562 -27.90 3.95 -15.86
N ASN A 563 -27.30 2.87 -15.32
CA ASN A 563 -27.10 1.60 -16.00
C ASN A 563 -26.42 1.80 -17.38
N ALA A 564 -25.34 2.58 -17.37
CA ALA A 564 -24.59 3.05 -18.53
C ALA A 564 -23.08 2.91 -18.29
N ASP A 565 -22.27 2.87 -19.35
CA ASP A 565 -20.80 3.02 -19.25
C ASP A 565 -20.44 4.51 -19.19
N SER A 566 -19.26 4.89 -18.70
CA SER A 566 -18.88 6.31 -18.59
C SER A 566 -17.51 6.64 -19.19
N SER A 567 -17.42 7.72 -19.97
CA SER A 567 -16.14 8.27 -20.45
C SER A 567 -15.65 9.36 -19.51
N THR A 568 -14.35 9.38 -19.16
CA THR A 568 -13.77 10.48 -18.38
C THR A 568 -12.74 11.25 -19.20
N ILE A 569 -13.04 12.51 -19.49
CA ILE A 569 -12.11 13.42 -20.17
C ILE A 569 -11.57 14.43 -19.16
N VAL A 570 -10.25 14.49 -19.02
CA VAL A 570 -9.55 15.49 -18.20
C VAL A 570 -8.85 16.51 -19.10
N LEU A 571 -9.28 17.76 -19.06
CA LEU A 571 -8.67 18.85 -19.84
C LEU A 571 -7.75 19.67 -18.93
N LEU A 572 -6.49 19.89 -19.35
CA LEU A 572 -5.62 20.91 -18.75
C LEU A 572 -5.58 22.12 -19.67
N GLU A 573 -6.23 23.21 -19.27
CA GLU A 573 -6.15 24.48 -19.99
C GLU A 573 -5.23 25.44 -19.27
N ASN A 574 -4.34 26.09 -20.04
CA ASN A 574 -3.50 27.15 -19.53
C ASN A 574 -4.24 28.49 -19.71
N SER A 575 -4.80 29.05 -18.63
CA SER A 575 -5.56 30.30 -18.75
C SER A 575 -4.62 31.50 -18.67
N HIS A 576 -4.47 32.27 -19.76
CA HIS A 576 -3.85 33.59 -19.72
C HIS A 576 -4.81 34.58 -19.06
N SER A 577 -4.48 35.12 -17.88
CA SER A 577 -5.21 36.29 -17.37
C SER A 577 -4.76 37.53 -18.13
N SER A 578 -5.68 38.21 -18.80
CA SER A 578 -5.44 39.42 -19.62
C SER A 578 -5.12 40.69 -18.81
N GLN A 579 -4.90 40.60 -17.50
CA GLN A 579 -4.49 41.73 -16.68
C GLN A 579 -2.98 41.67 -16.43
N ALA A 580 -2.33 42.79 -16.73
CA ALA A 580 -0.89 42.95 -16.95
C ALA A 580 0.01 42.75 -15.71
N ASP A 581 -0.46 42.12 -14.65
CA ASP A 581 0.36 41.70 -13.52
C ASP A 581 -0.33 40.52 -12.81
N GLN A 582 0.44 39.45 -12.56
CA GLN A 582 0.15 38.27 -11.71
C GLN A 582 -0.22 36.93 -12.40
N LEU A 583 0.82 36.08 -12.49
CA LEU A 583 0.83 34.59 -12.37
C LEU A 583 0.03 33.76 -13.39
N GLN A 584 0.74 32.87 -14.08
CA GLN A 584 0.15 31.77 -14.86
C GLN A 584 -0.50 30.73 -13.93
N TYR A 585 -1.73 30.30 -14.25
CA TYR A 585 -2.44 29.24 -13.55
C TYR A 585 -2.88 28.17 -14.56
N LEU A 586 -2.61 26.90 -14.24
CA LEU A 586 -3.16 25.76 -14.96
C LEU A 586 -4.55 25.44 -14.37
N GLN A 587 -5.55 25.31 -15.23
CA GLN A 587 -6.89 24.86 -14.86
C GLN A 587 -7.07 23.41 -15.29
N LEU A 588 -7.55 22.56 -14.37
CA LEU A 588 -7.74 21.13 -14.61
C LEU A 588 -9.24 20.82 -14.49
N HIS A 589 -9.85 20.34 -15.58
CA HIS A 589 -11.28 20.05 -15.70
C HIS A 589 -11.46 18.54 -15.89
N ALA A 590 -12.41 17.90 -15.20
CA ALA A 590 -12.75 16.50 -15.43
C ALA A 590 -14.23 16.36 -15.75
N HIS A 591 -14.54 15.70 -16.86
CA HIS A 591 -15.89 15.49 -17.37
C HIS A 591 -16.19 14.00 -17.36
N ILE A 592 -17.17 13.59 -16.56
CA ILE A 592 -17.72 12.23 -16.58
C ILE A 592 -18.96 12.26 -17.48
N ILE A 593 -18.89 11.55 -18.59
CA ILE A 593 -19.94 11.52 -19.62
C ILE A 593 -20.52 10.11 -19.66
N PRO A 594 -21.76 9.89 -19.14
CA PRO A 594 -22.43 8.61 -19.28
C PRO A 594 -22.77 8.34 -20.75
N ARG A 595 -22.65 7.08 -21.18
CA ARG A 595 -22.84 6.60 -22.55
C ARG A 595 -23.66 5.31 -22.57
N THR A 596 -24.59 5.27 -23.51
CA THR A 596 -25.42 4.11 -23.84
C THR A 596 -25.05 3.55 -25.23
N GLU A 597 -25.40 2.29 -25.47
CA GLU A 597 -25.10 1.60 -26.73
C GLU A 597 -25.76 2.33 -27.92
N GLY A 598 -24.94 2.83 -28.86
CA GLY A 598 -25.38 3.59 -30.03
C GLY A 598 -25.11 5.11 -29.99
N ASP A 599 -24.57 5.64 -28.89
CA ASP A 599 -24.34 7.09 -28.74
C ASP A 599 -23.29 7.67 -29.71
N LEU A 600 -22.36 6.88 -30.25
CA LEU A 600 -21.32 7.32 -31.21
C LEU A 600 -20.88 6.19 -32.16
N THR A 601 -20.54 6.54 -33.41
CA THR A 601 -19.88 5.65 -34.38
C THR A 601 -18.36 5.71 -34.22
N ASN A 602 -17.71 4.54 -34.13
CA ASN A 602 -16.26 4.24 -34.10
C ASN A 602 -15.26 5.41 -33.86
N SER A 603 -14.77 5.43 -32.62
CA SER A 603 -13.43 5.79 -32.08
C SER A 603 -12.65 7.06 -32.46
N ASP A 604 -12.92 7.80 -33.54
CA ASP A 604 -12.05 8.94 -33.91
C ASP A 604 -12.75 10.32 -33.94
N ASP A 605 -14.09 10.37 -33.89
CA ASP A 605 -14.89 11.62 -33.93
C ASP A 605 -15.45 12.08 -32.56
N ILE A 606 -15.09 11.38 -31.48
CA ILE A 606 -15.61 11.65 -30.13
C ILE A 606 -15.27 13.10 -29.70
N TYR A 607 -14.08 13.57 -30.07
CA TYR A 607 -13.54 14.88 -29.70
C TYR A 607 -14.31 16.03 -30.34
N ASP A 608 -14.56 15.97 -31.65
CA ASP A 608 -15.28 17.00 -32.38
C ASP A 608 -16.78 17.00 -32.06
N SER A 609 -17.36 15.83 -31.80
CA SER A 609 -18.78 15.71 -31.42
C SER A 609 -19.06 16.33 -30.05
N ILE A 610 -18.16 16.12 -29.08
CA ILE A 610 -18.24 16.73 -27.74
C ILE A 610 -18.03 18.25 -27.83
N LEU A 611 -17.00 18.72 -28.55
CA LEU A 611 -16.72 20.15 -28.71
C LEU A 611 -17.85 20.89 -29.48
N SER A 612 -18.43 20.26 -30.49
CA SER A 612 -19.57 20.79 -31.27
C SER A 612 -20.85 20.84 -30.44
N HIS A 613 -21.13 19.79 -29.64
CA HIS A 613 -22.25 19.77 -28.70
C HIS A 613 -22.12 20.88 -27.64
N TYR A 614 -20.89 21.13 -27.15
CA TYR A 614 -20.59 22.23 -26.22
C TYR A 614 -20.89 23.62 -26.79
N GLN A 615 -20.65 23.85 -28.07
CA GLN A 615 -20.87 25.14 -28.71
C GLN A 615 -22.34 25.43 -29.03
N GLN A 616 -23.20 24.40 -29.08
CA GLN A 616 -24.60 24.53 -29.48
C GLN A 616 -25.59 24.69 -28.31
N CYS A 617 -25.22 24.31 -27.08
CA CYS A 617 -26.12 24.33 -25.92
C CYS A 617 -25.94 25.60 -25.07
N SER A 618 -26.63 26.69 -25.43
CA SER A 618 -26.53 27.97 -24.71
C SER A 618 -27.61 28.25 -23.65
N GLU A 619 -28.67 27.46 -23.49
CA GLU A 619 -29.72 27.77 -22.50
C GLU A 619 -30.39 26.54 -21.87
N TRP A 620 -30.06 26.23 -20.60
CA TRP A 620 -30.88 25.36 -19.75
C TRP A 620 -31.08 26.01 -18.37
N THR A 621 -32.33 26.35 -18.04
CA THR A 621 -32.79 26.85 -16.74
C THR A 621 -33.57 25.76 -16.00
N PHE A 622 -32.90 24.79 -15.36
CA PHE A 622 -33.59 23.78 -14.53
C PHE A 622 -32.82 23.42 -13.26
N THR A 623 -33.09 24.12 -12.16
CA THR A 623 -32.43 23.90 -10.86
C THR A 623 -32.98 22.67 -10.11
N GLU A 624 -34.26 22.31 -10.27
CA GLU A 624 -34.88 21.22 -9.49
C GLU A 624 -34.49 19.80 -9.95
N GLN A 625 -34.37 19.57 -11.27
CA GLN A 625 -33.99 18.25 -11.80
C GLN A 625 -32.54 17.88 -11.46
N LEU A 626 -31.63 18.87 -11.51
CA LEU A 626 -30.23 18.69 -11.10
C LEU A 626 -30.12 18.38 -9.60
N LEU A 627 -30.94 19.04 -8.76
CA LEU A 627 -31.00 18.77 -7.33
C LEU A 627 -31.57 17.38 -7.03
N ALA A 628 -32.55 16.92 -7.81
CA ALA A 628 -33.12 15.58 -7.68
C ALA A 628 -32.11 14.49 -8.07
N LEU A 629 -31.41 14.66 -9.20
CA LEU A 629 -30.36 13.73 -9.63
C LEU A 629 -29.19 13.69 -8.64
N ALA A 630 -28.73 14.86 -8.16
CA ALA A 630 -27.73 14.92 -7.09
C ALA A 630 -28.23 14.27 -5.80
N GLY A 631 -29.53 14.37 -5.50
CA GLY A 631 -30.18 13.67 -4.38
C GLY A 631 -30.13 12.15 -4.52
N GLN A 632 -30.43 11.62 -5.72
CA GLN A 632 -30.33 10.20 -6.03
C GLN A 632 -28.90 9.69 -5.89
N LEU A 633 -27.94 10.40 -6.51
CA LEU A 633 -26.50 10.04 -6.45
C LEU A 633 -25.92 10.11 -5.03
N ARG A 634 -26.47 10.94 -4.13
CA ARG A 634 -26.08 10.97 -2.71
C ARG A 634 -26.69 9.84 -1.87
N SER A 635 -27.81 9.28 -2.33
CA SER A 635 -28.51 8.21 -1.61
C SER A 635 -27.92 6.82 -1.88
N LEU A 636 -27.30 6.67 -3.05
CA LEU A 636 -26.41 5.58 -3.43
C LEU A 636 -25.04 5.80 -2.77
#